data_AF-G9MN82-F1
#
_entry.id   AF-G9MN82-F1
#
_cell.length_a   1.000
_cell.length_b   1.000
_cell.length_c   1.000
_cell.angle_alpha   90.00
_cell.angle_beta   90.00
_cell.angle_gamma   90.00
#
_symmetry.space_group_name_H-M   'P 1'
#
loop_
_entity.id
_entity.type
_entity.pdbx_description
1 polymer ?
#
loop_
_entity_poly.entity_id
_entity_poly.type
_entity_poly.pdbx_seq_one_letter_code
_entity_poly.pdbx_strand_id
1 'polypeptide(L)'
;MSPPSNYQHIVLKGLPYDRGHTHGEQARLKILDSLAHYHAPGKLLPWEMSLRIIKEVYLPGIERYFPEALPELQGIADGAGVDLDEILFLNARYDLARVRGSTIRPCPSSSNINSIRKAALNNHKGQNGADQIQNGVSVDDLSDIQELQECTTAGFLAESMHNGDIILAQNWDMSANVFLKDTAVYLEIYPDISEDLPAMFITTEAGQLGRSGFNSAGLGVCASSLMSTEDYFPLDLSLAPGIPQEPLLPMSLVRRQFLHNTNFANALINVKNAPRHLSNKLIVGTADNFVMSLEVTPSTIHLGYPSNGDNFVVGSNHFTSNSFQASQWNDRYPGGSSWFRAVRVAQRIRPLNNQELTEAKITEAFCDHLSLPSSVCQHMEDCTVKNVPDYPYKGAQTTLAHVRYNLTKRTTSVCKGPPCMGEFMEYSLPITSSLGKHEHRDIGVSYTLVNGKLKKL
;
A
#
# COMPACT_ATOMS: atom_id res chain seq x y z
N MET A 1 13.14 12.81 -25.94
CA MET A 1 11.85 12.22 -26.39
C MET A 1 10.81 12.61 -25.36
N SER A 2 9.58 12.94 -25.76
CA SER A 2 8.47 13.06 -24.82
C SER A 2 8.25 11.72 -24.12
N PRO A 3 7.89 11.69 -22.82
CA PRO A 3 7.55 10.44 -22.15
C PRO A 3 6.40 9.75 -22.90
N PRO A 4 6.34 8.40 -22.92
CA PRO A 4 5.25 7.69 -23.56
C PRO A 4 3.92 8.06 -22.91
N SER A 5 2.82 8.05 -23.69
CA SER A 5 1.49 8.43 -23.20
C SER A 5 0.94 7.47 -22.14
N ASN A 6 1.55 6.29 -21.99
CA ASN A 6 1.24 5.35 -20.92
C ASN A 6 2.45 4.55 -20.42
N TYR A 7 2.29 3.88 -19.28
CA TYR A 7 3.32 2.98 -18.74
C TYR A 7 3.35 1.64 -19.50
N GLN A 8 4.50 0.97 -19.43
CA GLN A 8 4.69 -0.35 -20.01
C GLN A 8 3.74 -1.36 -19.35
N HIS A 9 2.97 -2.06 -20.17
CA HIS A 9 2.17 -3.21 -19.77
C HIS A 9 2.98 -4.49 -19.99
N ILE A 10 3.14 -5.28 -18.93
CA ILE A 10 3.93 -6.52 -18.92
C ILE A 10 3.02 -7.67 -18.53
N VAL A 11 2.91 -8.65 -19.43
CA VAL A 11 2.17 -9.89 -19.18
C VAL A 11 3.14 -10.92 -18.62
N LEU A 12 2.87 -11.41 -17.41
CA LEU A 12 3.69 -12.36 -16.68
C LEU A 12 2.94 -13.68 -16.54
N LYS A 13 3.58 -14.81 -16.88
CA LYS A 13 2.93 -16.13 -16.85
C LYS A 13 3.85 -17.19 -16.26
N GLY A 14 3.26 -18.19 -15.60
CA GLY A 14 3.97 -19.38 -15.14
C GLY A 14 4.44 -19.30 -13.68
N LEU A 15 5.39 -20.18 -13.37
CA LEU A 15 5.92 -20.38 -12.02
C LEU A 15 6.60 -19.11 -11.49
N PRO A 16 6.76 -18.98 -10.15
CA PRO A 16 7.28 -17.76 -9.53
C PRO A 16 8.55 -17.21 -10.14
N TYR A 17 9.54 -18.07 -10.36
CA TYR A 17 10.79 -17.66 -10.96
C TYR A 17 10.63 -17.14 -12.39
N ASP A 18 9.88 -17.84 -13.25
CA ASP A 18 9.73 -17.50 -14.67
C ASP A 18 9.01 -16.16 -14.87
N ARG A 19 7.95 -15.92 -14.08
CA ARG A 19 7.26 -14.62 -14.08
C ARG A 19 8.17 -13.51 -13.57
N GLY A 20 8.98 -13.79 -12.54
CA GLY A 20 9.97 -12.86 -12.02
C GLY A 20 11.01 -12.50 -13.08
N HIS A 21 11.60 -13.51 -13.72
CA HIS A 21 12.60 -13.36 -14.77
C HIS A 21 12.08 -12.53 -15.93
N THR A 22 10.85 -12.81 -16.38
CA THR A 22 10.18 -12.03 -17.43
C THR A 22 10.00 -10.57 -17.04
N HIS A 23 9.59 -10.29 -15.79
CA HIS A 23 9.46 -8.91 -15.28
C HIS A 23 10.81 -8.20 -15.27
N GLY A 24 11.85 -8.84 -14.70
CA GLY A 24 13.20 -8.30 -14.65
C GLY A 24 13.78 -7.99 -16.03
N GLU A 25 13.62 -8.92 -16.97
CA GLU A 25 14.13 -8.78 -18.33
C GLU A 25 13.43 -7.65 -19.10
N GLN A 26 12.09 -7.61 -19.07
CA GLN A 26 11.32 -6.61 -19.81
C GLN A 26 11.40 -5.21 -19.21
N ALA A 27 11.61 -5.10 -17.89
CA ALA A 27 11.69 -3.83 -17.18
C ALA A 27 13.12 -3.44 -16.76
N ARG A 28 14.15 -4.15 -17.26
CA ARG A 28 15.55 -3.99 -16.83
C ARG A 28 16.01 -2.54 -16.73
N LEU A 29 15.82 -1.76 -17.79
CA LEU A 29 16.25 -0.35 -17.81
C LEU A 29 15.50 0.50 -16.77
N LYS A 30 14.20 0.26 -16.59
CA LYS A 30 13.37 0.95 -15.58
C LYS A 30 13.80 0.59 -14.16
N ILE A 31 14.16 -0.67 -13.92
CA ILE A 31 14.72 -1.14 -12.64
C ILE A 31 16.04 -0.43 -12.36
N LEU A 32 16.96 -0.37 -13.33
CA LEU A 32 18.24 0.31 -13.19
C LEU A 32 18.07 1.83 -12.95
N ASP A 33 17.14 2.50 -13.64
CA ASP A 33 16.82 3.91 -13.39
C ASP A 33 16.23 4.13 -11.98
N SER A 34 15.35 3.24 -11.51
CA SER A 34 14.81 3.28 -10.14
C SER A 34 15.92 3.10 -9.10
N LEU A 35 16.80 2.13 -9.29
CA LEU A 35 17.94 1.89 -8.41
C LEU A 35 18.87 3.10 -8.37
N ALA A 36 19.24 3.65 -9.54
CA ALA A 36 20.07 4.84 -9.62
C ALA A 36 19.46 6.05 -8.88
N HIS A 37 18.14 6.22 -8.95
CA HIS A 37 17.44 7.25 -8.17
C HIS A 37 17.49 6.96 -6.67
N TYR A 38 17.12 5.77 -6.23
CA TYR A 38 16.97 5.47 -4.81
C TYR A 38 18.29 5.28 -4.05
N HIS A 39 19.37 4.93 -4.75
CA HIS A 39 20.73 4.97 -4.22
C HIS A 39 21.29 6.38 -4.10
N ALA A 40 20.70 7.38 -4.78
CA ALA A 40 21.20 8.74 -4.71
C ALA A 40 21.14 9.28 -3.27
N PRO A 41 22.15 10.05 -2.82
CA PRO A 41 22.19 10.59 -1.47
C PRO A 41 20.91 11.33 -1.08
N GLY A 42 20.43 11.07 0.13
CA GLY A 42 19.22 11.67 0.68
C GLY A 42 17.91 10.96 0.31
N LYS A 43 17.86 10.09 -0.72
CA LYS A 43 16.60 9.44 -1.16
C LYS A 43 16.13 8.34 -0.22
N LEU A 44 16.95 7.32 0.01
CA LEU A 44 16.74 6.25 1.00
C LEU A 44 17.96 6.10 1.89
N LEU A 45 17.80 5.33 2.98
CA LEU A 45 18.87 5.07 3.96
C LEU A 45 20.18 4.70 3.25
N PRO A 46 21.36 5.12 3.77
CA PRO A 46 22.64 4.72 3.20
C PRO A 46 22.66 3.23 2.91
N TRP A 47 23.23 2.84 1.77
CA TRP A 47 23.15 1.47 1.26
C TRP A 47 23.52 0.43 2.32
N GLU A 48 24.61 0.64 3.08
CA GLU A 48 25.02 -0.31 4.13
C GLU A 48 23.96 -0.52 5.20
N MET A 49 23.27 0.54 5.63
CA MET A 49 22.18 0.44 6.60
C MET A 49 20.96 -0.24 5.98
N SER A 50 20.59 0.13 4.75
CA SER A 50 19.49 -0.50 4.02
C SER A 50 19.73 -1.99 3.82
N LEU A 51 20.94 -2.37 3.40
CA LEU A 51 21.36 -3.75 3.20
C LEU A 51 21.33 -4.54 4.50
N ARG A 52 21.75 -3.94 5.62
CA ARG A 52 21.64 -4.57 6.95
C ARG A 52 20.18 -4.83 7.32
N ILE A 53 19.29 -3.86 7.14
CA ILE A 53 17.84 -4.06 7.39
C ILE A 53 17.31 -5.17 6.49
N ILE A 54 17.66 -5.15 5.20
CA ILE A 54 17.21 -6.18 4.25
C ILE A 54 17.63 -7.57 4.71
N LYS A 55 18.91 -7.76 5.06
CA LYS A 55 19.46 -9.07 5.43
C LYS A 55 19.03 -9.55 6.81
N GLU A 56 18.95 -8.66 7.79
CA GLU A 56 18.69 -9.04 9.18
C GLU A 56 17.20 -9.02 9.54
N VAL A 57 16.35 -8.29 8.81
CA VAL A 57 14.94 -8.07 9.13
C VAL A 57 14.01 -8.55 8.01
N TYR A 58 14.17 -8.01 6.80
CA TYR A 58 13.16 -8.21 5.75
C TYR A 58 13.28 -9.57 5.07
N LEU A 59 14.47 -10.02 4.70
CA LEU A 59 14.67 -11.33 4.10
C LEU A 59 14.20 -12.45 5.05
N PRO A 60 14.59 -12.47 6.35
CA PRO A 60 14.01 -13.41 7.32
C PRO A 60 12.48 -13.28 7.47
N GLY A 61 11.94 -12.07 7.35
CA GLY A 61 10.50 -11.83 7.30
C GLY A 61 9.82 -12.46 6.09
N ILE A 62 10.42 -12.35 4.91
CA ILE A 62 9.89 -12.96 3.70
C ILE A 62 9.96 -14.48 3.81
N GLU A 63 11.11 -15.04 4.19
CA GLU A 63 11.29 -16.48 4.39
C GLU A 63 10.26 -17.08 5.36
N ARG A 64 9.89 -16.32 6.40
CA ARG A 64 8.96 -16.79 7.44
C ARG A 64 7.49 -16.60 7.10
N TYR A 65 7.13 -15.47 6.50
CA TYR A 65 5.72 -15.04 6.37
C TYR A 65 5.21 -15.04 4.93
N PHE A 66 6.10 -15.10 3.94
CA PHE A 66 5.74 -15.18 2.52
C PHE A 66 6.86 -15.78 1.64
N PRO A 67 7.36 -17.00 1.95
CA PRO A 67 8.51 -17.59 1.24
C PRO A 67 8.27 -17.81 -0.26
N GLU A 68 7.02 -17.94 -0.68
CA GLU A 68 6.56 -18.14 -2.05
C GLU A 68 6.86 -16.93 -2.95
N ALA A 69 7.09 -15.75 -2.36
CA ALA A 69 7.53 -14.56 -3.09
C ALA A 69 9.01 -14.61 -3.49
N LEU A 70 9.85 -15.38 -2.78
CA LEU A 70 11.31 -15.37 -2.99
C LEU A 70 11.73 -15.78 -4.40
N PRO A 71 11.21 -16.86 -5.01
CA PRO A 71 11.67 -17.22 -6.34
C PRO A 71 11.22 -16.18 -7.39
N GLU A 72 10.08 -15.49 -7.19
CA GLU A 72 9.69 -14.37 -8.06
C GLU A 72 10.61 -13.16 -7.91
N LEU A 73 10.99 -12.80 -6.67
CA LEU A 73 11.98 -11.75 -6.41
C LEU A 73 13.36 -12.09 -7.00
N GLN A 74 13.79 -13.33 -6.86
CA GLN A 74 15.04 -13.82 -7.45
C GLN A 74 14.98 -13.79 -8.97
N GLY A 75 13.87 -14.23 -9.57
CA GLY A 75 13.66 -14.13 -11.01
C GLY A 75 13.79 -12.69 -11.50
N ILE A 76 13.16 -11.72 -10.81
CA ILE A 76 13.28 -10.29 -11.17
C ILE A 76 14.74 -9.85 -11.15
N ALA A 77 15.49 -10.24 -10.11
CA ALA A 77 16.90 -9.89 -9.97
C ALA A 77 17.73 -10.44 -11.15
N ASP A 78 17.59 -11.74 -11.42
CA ASP A 78 18.31 -12.43 -12.51
C ASP A 78 17.94 -11.85 -13.88
N GLY A 79 16.65 -11.62 -14.14
CA GLY A 79 16.16 -11.03 -15.38
C GLY A 79 16.65 -9.60 -15.58
N ALA A 80 16.76 -8.81 -14.51
CA ALA A 80 17.30 -7.45 -14.56
C ALA A 80 18.84 -7.41 -14.58
N GLY A 81 19.50 -8.51 -14.23
CA GLY A 81 20.96 -8.57 -14.10
C GLY A 81 21.49 -7.79 -12.90
N VAL A 82 20.77 -7.83 -11.78
CA VAL A 82 21.13 -7.18 -10.50
C VAL A 82 21.05 -8.19 -9.35
N ASP A 83 21.58 -7.85 -8.18
CA ASP A 83 21.52 -8.72 -7.01
C ASP A 83 20.10 -8.76 -6.40
N LEU A 84 19.73 -9.87 -5.76
CA LEU A 84 18.46 -10.00 -5.03
C LEU A 84 18.27 -8.89 -4.00
N ASP A 85 19.36 -8.48 -3.32
CA ASP A 85 19.37 -7.40 -2.34
C ASP A 85 18.84 -6.07 -2.93
N GLU A 86 19.12 -5.79 -4.21
CA GLU A 86 18.65 -4.59 -4.92
C GLU A 86 17.14 -4.66 -5.20
N ILE A 87 16.62 -5.84 -5.54
CA ILE A 87 15.17 -6.03 -5.73
C ILE A 87 14.43 -5.96 -4.39
N LEU A 88 15.00 -6.52 -3.32
CA LEU A 88 14.47 -6.38 -1.97
C LEU A 88 14.49 -4.91 -1.51
N PHE A 89 15.54 -4.15 -1.85
CA PHE A 89 15.62 -2.72 -1.61
C PHE A 89 14.47 -1.95 -2.29
N LEU A 90 14.19 -2.24 -3.57
CA LEU A 90 13.04 -1.63 -4.26
C LEU A 90 11.70 -2.04 -3.64
N ASN A 91 11.53 -3.30 -3.23
CA ASN A 91 10.30 -3.77 -2.59
C ASN A 91 10.12 -3.19 -1.18
N ALA A 92 11.21 -2.89 -0.47
CA ALA A 92 11.19 -2.22 0.83
C ALA A 92 11.30 -0.69 0.73
N ARG A 93 11.24 -0.09 -0.46
CA ARG A 93 11.42 1.35 -0.70
C ARG A 93 10.49 2.20 0.16
N TYR A 94 9.22 1.80 0.29
CA TYR A 94 8.26 2.48 1.17
C TYR A 94 8.74 2.49 2.62
N ASP A 95 9.19 1.33 3.09
CA ASP A 95 9.55 1.08 4.46
C ASP A 95 10.86 1.81 4.83
N LEU A 96 11.89 1.67 3.99
CA LEU A 96 13.19 2.34 4.12
C LEU A 96 13.09 3.87 4.03
N ALA A 97 12.12 4.40 3.27
CA ALA A 97 11.91 5.84 3.18
C ALA A 97 11.37 6.45 4.48
N ARG A 98 10.80 5.64 5.39
CA ARG A 98 9.99 6.10 6.53
C ARG A 98 10.61 5.86 7.90
N VAL A 99 11.80 5.28 7.93
CA VAL A 99 12.56 4.98 9.15
C VAL A 99 13.65 6.02 9.41
N ARG A 100 13.37 7.28 9.06
CA ARG A 100 14.30 8.41 9.12
C ARG A 100 13.70 9.59 9.87
N GLY A 101 14.58 10.47 10.35
CA GLY A 101 14.22 11.67 11.09
C GLY A 101 14.11 11.46 12.60
N SER A 102 14.24 12.56 13.34
CA SER A 102 14.26 12.60 14.82
C SER A 102 13.00 12.08 15.50
N THR A 103 11.89 11.98 14.76
CA THR A 103 10.58 11.55 15.28
C THR A 103 10.34 10.05 15.19
N ILE A 104 11.25 9.29 14.57
CA ILE A 104 11.15 7.82 14.51
C ILE A 104 11.63 7.23 15.82
N ARG A 105 10.81 6.34 16.38
CA ARG A 105 11.14 5.68 17.63
C ARG A 105 12.25 4.64 17.43
N PRO A 106 13.10 4.41 18.44
CA PRO A 106 13.99 3.26 18.46
C PRO A 106 13.19 1.96 18.40
N CYS A 107 13.83 0.90 17.89
CA CYS A 107 13.28 -0.45 17.95
C CYS A 107 12.90 -0.79 19.40
N PRO A 108 11.69 -1.30 19.66
CA PRO A 108 11.34 -1.79 20.98
C PRO A 108 12.19 -3.02 21.29
N SER A 109 13.25 -2.86 22.09
CA SER A 109 14.15 -3.96 22.42
C SER A 109 13.41 -5.14 23.06
N SER A 110 13.83 -6.36 22.74
CA SER A 110 13.30 -7.59 23.37
C SER A 110 13.52 -7.61 24.89
N SER A 111 14.54 -6.90 25.39
CA SER A 111 14.81 -6.68 26.81
C SER A 111 13.73 -5.81 27.50
N ASN A 112 13.12 -4.86 26.79
CA ASN A 112 12.02 -4.04 27.32
C ASN A 112 10.66 -4.73 27.25
N ILE A 113 10.43 -5.65 26.31
CA ILE A 113 9.15 -6.37 26.23
C ILE A 113 8.94 -7.29 27.45
N ASN A 114 10.01 -7.91 27.96
CA ASN A 114 9.96 -8.71 29.19
C ASN A 114 9.81 -7.86 30.46
N SER A 115 10.37 -6.64 30.50
CA SER A 115 10.17 -5.71 31.62
C SER A 115 8.77 -5.10 31.61
N ILE A 116 8.22 -4.78 30.44
CA ILE A 116 6.83 -4.28 30.27
C ILE A 116 5.81 -5.38 30.60
N ARG A 117 6.02 -6.64 30.16
CA ARG A 117 5.17 -7.77 30.57
C ARG A 117 5.23 -8.06 32.06
N LYS A 118 6.40 -7.94 32.71
CA LYS A 118 6.53 -8.06 34.17
C LYS A 118 5.95 -6.87 34.93
N ALA A 119 6.04 -5.65 34.40
CA ALA A 119 5.47 -4.44 35.00
C ALA A 119 3.93 -4.41 34.88
N ALA A 120 3.35 -4.92 33.79
CA ALA A 120 1.90 -5.09 33.64
C ALA A 120 1.32 -6.13 34.61
N LEU A 121 2.15 -7.05 35.12
CA LEU A 121 1.77 -8.05 36.13
C LEU A 121 2.08 -7.61 37.57
N ASN A 122 2.97 -6.63 37.77
CA ASN A 122 3.39 -6.16 39.09
C ASN A 122 3.32 -4.62 39.19
N ASN A 123 2.25 -4.20 39.88
CA ASN A 123 2.13 -2.99 40.71
C ASN A 123 1.44 -1.74 40.14
N HIS A 124 0.22 -1.53 40.66
CA HIS A 124 -0.05 -0.39 41.54
C HIS A 124 1.17 -0.07 42.43
N LYS A 125 1.91 0.99 42.11
CA LYS A 125 2.48 2.03 43.02
C LYS A 125 3.66 2.74 42.35
N GLY A 126 3.50 4.05 42.17
CA GLY A 126 4.43 5.09 42.65
C GLY A 126 5.88 5.17 42.12
N GLN A 127 6.07 6.22 41.32
CA GLN A 127 7.17 7.22 41.34
C GLN A 127 8.56 6.95 40.75
N ASN A 128 8.92 7.91 39.88
CA ASN A 128 10.17 8.67 39.70
C ASN A 128 11.51 7.95 39.55
N GLY A 129 12.15 8.20 38.41
CA GLY A 129 13.58 8.01 38.17
C GLY A 129 13.94 8.48 36.77
N ALA A 130 14.37 9.73 36.65
CA ALA A 130 15.05 10.24 35.47
C ALA A 130 16.49 9.71 35.52
N ASP A 131 16.93 8.99 34.49
CA ASP A 131 18.35 8.81 34.22
C ASP A 131 18.61 8.92 32.73
N GLN A 132 19.42 9.91 32.40
CA GLN A 132 19.96 10.20 31.08
C GLN A 132 21.05 9.17 30.77
N ILE A 133 20.93 8.49 29.64
CA ILE A 133 22.08 7.88 28.96
C ILE A 133 22.12 8.45 27.55
N GLN A 134 22.83 9.57 27.42
CA GLN A 134 23.38 10.06 26.17
C GLN A 134 24.52 9.11 25.76
N ASN A 135 24.37 8.44 24.62
CA ASN A 135 25.49 8.08 23.77
C ASN A 135 25.00 8.26 22.33
N GLY A 136 25.30 9.45 21.80
CA GLY A 136 24.92 9.88 20.48
C GLY A 136 25.73 9.16 19.41
N VAL A 137 25.00 8.59 18.46
CA VAL A 137 25.43 8.65 17.07
C VAL A 137 24.92 9.99 16.56
N SER A 138 25.82 10.93 16.29
CA SER A 138 25.50 12.18 15.59
C SER A 138 25.04 11.82 14.18
N VAL A 139 23.73 11.83 13.97
CA VAL A 139 23.13 11.86 12.63
C VAL A 139 23.21 13.33 12.16
N ASP A 140 24.42 13.84 11.97
CA ASP A 140 24.63 15.21 11.53
C ASP A 140 24.74 15.28 9.99
N ASP A 141 24.00 16.24 9.44
CA ASP A 141 24.27 16.96 8.18
C ASP A 141 24.19 16.22 6.83
N LEU A 142 23.21 15.33 6.68
CA LEU A 142 22.59 15.16 5.35
C LEU A 142 21.23 15.85 5.40
N SER A 143 21.04 16.86 4.56
CA SER A 143 19.73 17.47 4.36
C SER A 143 18.70 16.37 4.10
N ASP A 144 17.87 16.05 5.10
CA ASP A 144 16.88 14.97 5.04
C ASP A 144 15.78 15.35 4.04
N ILE A 145 16.01 15.05 2.76
CA ILE A 145 15.02 15.22 1.71
C ILE A 145 14.21 13.94 1.64
N GLN A 146 13.19 13.83 2.47
CA GLN A 146 12.19 12.79 2.29
C GLN A 146 11.37 13.12 1.03
N GLU A 147 11.03 12.10 0.22
CA GLU A 147 10.12 12.26 -0.90
C GLU A 147 8.70 11.97 -0.44
N LEU A 148 7.80 12.91 -0.69
CA LEU A 148 6.39 12.77 -0.37
C LEU A 148 5.77 11.63 -1.19
N GLN A 149 4.92 10.84 -0.54
CA GLN A 149 4.02 9.90 -1.18
C GLN A 149 2.59 10.27 -0.83
N GLU A 150 2.01 11.17 -1.62
CA GLU A 150 0.60 11.55 -1.52
C GLU A 150 -0.26 10.59 -2.32
N CYS A 151 -1.42 10.24 -1.80
CA CYS A 151 -2.35 9.38 -2.51
C CYS A 151 -3.76 9.80 -2.11
N THR A 152 -4.67 9.77 -3.08
CA THR A 152 -6.11 9.78 -2.78
C THR A 152 -6.66 8.43 -3.21
N THR A 153 -7.40 7.76 -2.33
CA THR A 153 -7.95 6.41 -2.56
C THR A 153 -9.43 6.40 -2.22
N ALA A 154 -10.23 5.65 -2.97
CA ALA A 154 -11.64 5.47 -2.68
C ALA A 154 -12.12 4.06 -3.01
N GLY A 155 -13.21 3.63 -2.37
CA GLY A 155 -13.96 2.43 -2.69
C GLY A 155 -15.45 2.74 -2.71
N PHE A 156 -16.16 2.25 -3.72
CA PHE A 156 -17.57 2.53 -3.97
C PHE A 156 -18.35 1.21 -4.01
N LEU A 157 -19.45 1.14 -3.25
CA LEU A 157 -20.38 0.02 -3.27
C LEU A 157 -21.36 0.14 -4.45
N ALA A 158 -22.03 -0.96 -4.77
CA ALA A 158 -23.04 -1.05 -5.82
C ALA A 158 -24.15 0.01 -5.64
N GLU A 159 -24.50 0.35 -4.41
CA GLU A 159 -25.52 1.35 -4.07
C GLU A 159 -25.11 2.78 -4.42
N SER A 160 -23.81 3.07 -4.56
CA SER A 160 -23.36 4.35 -5.14
C SER A 160 -23.51 4.37 -6.66
N MET A 161 -23.31 3.24 -7.32
CA MET A 161 -23.03 3.15 -8.76
C MET A 161 -24.28 2.93 -9.61
N HIS A 162 -24.39 3.64 -10.74
CA HIS A 162 -25.51 3.50 -11.69
C HIS A 162 -25.67 2.10 -12.29
N ASN A 163 -24.57 1.35 -12.38
CA ASN A 163 -24.52 0.01 -12.95
C ASN A 163 -24.40 -1.09 -11.89
N GLY A 164 -24.42 -0.73 -10.59
CA GLY A 164 -24.25 -1.69 -9.49
C GLY A 164 -22.84 -2.30 -9.40
N ASP A 165 -21.84 -1.74 -10.07
CA ASP A 165 -20.47 -2.25 -9.99
C ASP A 165 -19.80 -1.84 -8.66
N ILE A 166 -18.86 -2.66 -8.19
CA ILE A 166 -17.98 -2.34 -7.07
C ILE A 166 -16.66 -1.82 -7.64
N ILE A 167 -16.24 -0.63 -7.24
CA ILE A 167 -15.05 0.03 -7.81
C ILE A 167 -14.12 0.50 -6.71
N LEU A 168 -12.82 0.23 -6.86
CA LEU A 168 -11.76 0.95 -6.16
C LEU A 168 -11.10 1.95 -7.10
N ALA A 169 -10.76 3.13 -6.61
CA ALA A 169 -10.09 4.17 -7.39
C ALA A 169 -8.92 4.76 -6.62
N GLN A 170 -7.90 5.22 -7.34
CA GLN A 170 -6.73 5.82 -6.74
C GLN A 170 -6.00 6.81 -7.66
N ASN A 171 -5.66 7.99 -7.14
CA ASN A 171 -4.52 8.78 -7.60
C ASN A 171 -3.28 8.38 -6.79
N TRP A 172 -2.21 8.04 -7.50
CA TRP A 172 -0.89 7.79 -6.94
C TRP A 172 -0.01 9.01 -7.14
N ASP A 173 0.32 9.73 -6.07
CA ASP A 173 1.17 10.91 -6.15
C ASP A 173 2.54 10.61 -5.52
N MET A 174 3.60 11.02 -6.20
CA MET A 174 4.98 10.84 -5.72
C MET A 174 5.93 11.82 -6.43
N SER A 175 7.22 11.75 -6.09
CA SER A 175 8.32 12.36 -6.83
C SER A 175 8.12 12.25 -8.34
N ALA A 176 8.18 13.40 -9.03
CA ALA A 176 8.05 13.48 -10.47
C ALA A 176 9.11 12.66 -11.22
N ASN A 177 10.20 12.26 -10.54
CA ASN A 177 11.22 11.39 -11.12
C ASN A 177 10.60 10.08 -11.68
N VAL A 178 9.70 9.43 -10.92
CA VAL A 178 9.06 8.18 -11.37
C VAL A 178 8.30 8.36 -12.69
N PHE A 179 7.64 9.51 -12.85
CA PHE A 179 6.93 9.86 -14.09
C PHE A 179 7.91 10.20 -15.23
N LEU A 180 8.93 11.02 -14.94
CA LEU A 180 9.88 11.53 -15.94
C LEU A 180 10.84 10.45 -16.46
N LYS A 181 11.25 9.54 -15.58
CA LYS A 181 12.07 8.35 -15.91
C LYS A 181 11.24 7.16 -16.33
N ASP A 182 9.91 7.28 -16.30
CA ASP A 182 8.98 6.25 -16.72
C ASP A 182 9.21 4.92 -15.97
N THR A 183 9.40 4.95 -14.66
CA THR A 183 9.77 3.75 -13.88
C THR A 183 8.59 2.98 -13.32
N ALA A 184 7.35 3.44 -13.54
CA ALA A 184 6.15 2.66 -13.25
C ALA A 184 5.77 1.71 -14.39
N VAL A 185 5.06 0.64 -14.03
CA VAL A 185 4.62 -0.45 -14.92
C VAL A 185 3.22 -0.95 -14.52
N TYR A 186 2.54 -1.56 -15.48
CA TYR A 186 1.35 -2.37 -15.24
C TYR A 186 1.69 -3.85 -15.43
N LEU A 187 1.40 -4.66 -14.43
CA LEU A 187 1.66 -6.10 -14.45
C LEU A 187 0.33 -6.85 -14.56
N GLU A 188 0.15 -7.61 -15.64
CA GLU A 188 -0.94 -8.58 -15.79
C GLU A 188 -0.37 -9.98 -15.58
N ILE A 189 -0.82 -10.67 -14.53
CA ILE A 189 -0.12 -11.81 -13.96
C ILE A 189 -1.04 -13.02 -14.00
N TYR A 190 -0.57 -14.09 -14.63
CA TYR A 190 -1.21 -15.40 -14.67
C TYR A 190 -0.30 -16.42 -13.97
N PRO A 191 -0.51 -16.66 -12.67
CA PRO A 191 0.20 -17.70 -11.94
C PRO A 191 0.05 -19.06 -12.62
N ASP A 192 1.01 -19.96 -12.39
CA ASP A 192 0.88 -21.33 -12.85
C ASP A 192 -0.32 -22.01 -12.15
N ILE A 193 -0.98 -22.93 -12.85
CA ILE A 193 -2.16 -23.62 -12.29
C ILE A 193 -1.83 -24.41 -11.01
N SER A 194 -0.57 -24.83 -10.84
CA SER A 194 -0.10 -25.52 -9.65
C SER A 194 -0.10 -24.65 -8.38
N GLU A 195 -0.16 -23.32 -8.51
CA GLU A 195 -0.15 -22.41 -7.36
C GLU A 195 -1.56 -22.17 -6.79
N ASP A 196 -2.64 -22.52 -7.52
CA ASP A 196 -4.05 -22.21 -7.15
C ASP A 196 -4.28 -20.73 -6.77
N LEU A 197 -3.54 -19.83 -7.43
CA LEU A 197 -3.63 -18.38 -7.22
C LEU A 197 -4.49 -17.71 -8.30
N PRO A 198 -5.24 -16.64 -7.97
CA PRO A 198 -5.99 -15.88 -8.95
C PRO A 198 -5.05 -15.12 -9.90
N ALA A 199 -5.51 -14.87 -11.13
CA ALA A 199 -4.84 -13.90 -11.99
C ALA A 199 -4.91 -12.51 -11.35
N MET A 200 -3.94 -11.64 -11.61
CA MET A 200 -3.84 -10.33 -10.96
C MET A 200 -3.48 -9.23 -11.95
N PHE A 201 -3.94 -8.02 -11.67
CA PHE A 201 -3.49 -6.82 -12.35
C PHE A 201 -2.98 -5.82 -11.32
N ILE A 202 -1.74 -5.37 -11.47
CA ILE A 202 -1.05 -4.55 -10.48
C ILE A 202 -0.43 -3.32 -11.16
N THR A 203 -0.69 -2.15 -10.60
CA THR A 203 0.05 -0.92 -10.92
C THR A 203 1.13 -0.72 -9.88
N THR A 204 2.40 -0.62 -10.29
CA THR A 204 3.56 -0.57 -9.38
C THR A 204 4.79 0.06 -10.04
N GLU A 205 5.87 0.29 -9.29
CA GLU A 205 7.19 0.55 -9.90
C GLU A 205 7.84 -0.73 -10.41
N ALA A 206 8.65 -0.60 -11.47
CA ALA A 206 9.43 -1.69 -12.02
C ALA A 206 10.30 -2.36 -10.94
N GLY A 207 10.28 -3.69 -10.89
CA GLY A 207 10.99 -4.49 -9.89
C GLY A 207 10.23 -4.73 -8.57
N GLN A 208 9.12 -4.04 -8.33
CA GLN A 208 8.26 -4.30 -7.16
C GLN A 208 7.18 -5.34 -7.46
N LEU A 209 6.82 -6.15 -6.45
CA LEU A 209 5.74 -7.14 -6.57
C LEU A 209 4.33 -6.57 -6.38
N GLY A 210 4.19 -5.40 -5.76
CA GLY A 210 2.88 -4.91 -5.39
C GLY A 210 2.83 -3.47 -4.92
N ARG A 211 1.82 -2.75 -5.41
CA ARG A 211 1.43 -1.44 -4.86
C ARG A 211 -0.08 -1.26 -4.75
N SER A 212 -0.81 -1.27 -5.86
CA SER A 212 -2.27 -1.34 -5.89
C SER A 212 -2.71 -2.21 -7.05
N GLY A 213 -3.88 -2.84 -6.93
CA GLY A 213 -4.32 -3.80 -7.94
C GLY A 213 -5.61 -4.50 -7.56
N PHE A 214 -6.00 -5.45 -8.41
CA PHE A 214 -7.10 -6.37 -8.17
C PHE A 214 -6.79 -7.76 -8.74
N ASN A 215 -7.61 -8.75 -8.39
CA ASN A 215 -7.45 -10.11 -8.87
C ASN A 215 -8.73 -10.70 -9.50
N SER A 216 -8.59 -11.83 -10.19
CA SER A 216 -9.67 -12.52 -10.90
C SER A 216 -10.78 -13.03 -9.98
N ALA A 217 -10.49 -13.23 -8.69
CA ALA A 217 -11.48 -13.59 -7.67
C ALA A 217 -12.35 -12.39 -7.26
N GLY A 218 -11.97 -11.16 -7.65
CA GLY A 218 -12.73 -9.94 -7.36
C GLY A 218 -12.29 -9.22 -6.08
N LEU A 219 -11.09 -9.48 -5.57
CA LEU A 219 -10.51 -8.72 -4.47
C LEU A 219 -9.68 -7.56 -5.03
N GLY A 220 -9.71 -6.41 -4.36
CA GLY A 220 -8.92 -5.24 -4.74
C GLY A 220 -8.28 -4.54 -3.55
N VAL A 221 -7.16 -3.87 -3.80
CA VAL A 221 -6.44 -3.06 -2.81
C VAL A 221 -5.84 -1.80 -3.43
N CYS A 222 -6.13 -0.65 -2.80
CA CYS A 222 -5.49 0.63 -3.04
C CYS A 222 -4.74 1.06 -1.77
N ALA A 223 -3.60 1.75 -1.92
CA ALA A 223 -2.69 2.00 -0.80
C ALA A 223 -2.29 3.47 -0.69
N SER A 224 -2.41 4.03 0.51
CA SER A 224 -1.95 5.38 0.85
C SER A 224 -0.97 5.32 2.01
N SER A 225 -0.04 6.27 2.01
CA SER A 225 0.90 6.47 3.10
C SER A 225 0.23 6.96 4.38
N LEU A 226 0.59 6.43 5.56
CA LEU A 226 0.27 7.01 6.88
C LEU A 226 1.53 7.08 7.74
N MET A 227 1.58 7.96 8.74
CA MET A 227 2.72 8.06 9.63
C MET A 227 2.20 8.26 11.05
N SER A 228 2.67 7.47 12.01
CA SER A 228 2.28 7.64 13.41
C SER A 228 3.49 7.67 14.33
N THR A 229 3.32 8.20 15.53
CA THR A 229 4.35 8.09 16.58
C THR A 229 4.52 6.67 17.10
N GLU A 230 3.78 5.67 16.58
CA GLU A 230 4.05 4.26 16.86
C GLU A 230 5.16 3.69 15.97
N ASP A 231 5.34 4.26 14.76
CA ASP A 231 6.36 3.85 13.79
C ASP A 231 7.76 3.81 14.42
N TYR A 232 8.52 2.75 14.12
CA TYR A 232 9.82 2.53 14.73
C TYR A 232 10.89 2.07 13.72
N PHE A 233 12.14 2.32 14.08
CA PHE A 233 13.31 1.86 13.36
C PHE A 233 13.47 0.34 13.50
N PRO A 234 13.60 -0.44 12.40
CA PRO A 234 13.44 -1.89 12.44
C PRO A 234 14.61 -2.68 13.05
N LEU A 235 15.76 -2.04 13.27
CA LEU A 235 16.92 -2.68 13.93
C LEU A 235 17.01 -2.28 15.40
N ASP A 236 17.20 -3.26 16.27
CA ASP A 236 17.71 -3.01 17.61
C ASP A 236 19.22 -2.75 17.53
N LEU A 237 19.59 -1.46 17.49
CA LEU A 237 20.98 -1.01 17.41
C LEU A 237 21.80 -1.32 18.67
N SER A 238 21.17 -1.79 19.76
CA SER A 238 21.91 -2.30 20.92
C SER A 238 22.50 -3.70 20.66
N LEU A 239 22.00 -4.40 19.64
CA LEU A 239 22.51 -5.70 19.21
C LEU A 239 23.64 -5.52 18.20
N ALA A 240 24.70 -6.32 18.37
CA ALA A 240 25.78 -6.39 17.40
C ALA A 240 25.27 -6.82 16.01
N PRO A 241 25.87 -6.33 14.90
CA PRO A 241 25.54 -6.81 13.56
C PRO A 241 25.65 -8.33 13.45
N GLY A 242 24.74 -8.94 12.69
CA GLY A 242 24.63 -10.40 12.54
C GLY A 242 23.87 -11.12 13.66
N ILE A 243 23.47 -10.42 14.74
CA ILE A 243 22.54 -10.98 15.72
C ILE A 243 21.11 -10.95 15.14
N PRO A 244 20.34 -12.05 15.22
CA PRO A 244 18.98 -12.10 14.70
C PRO A 244 18.10 -10.96 15.21
N GLN A 245 17.43 -10.27 14.29
CA GLN A 245 16.46 -9.22 14.56
C GLN A 245 15.04 -9.79 14.45
N GLU A 246 14.03 -9.00 14.84
CA GLU A 246 12.64 -9.41 14.63
C GLU A 246 12.34 -9.43 13.12
N PRO A 247 11.83 -10.55 12.57
CA PRO A 247 11.52 -10.65 11.14
C PRO A 247 10.26 -9.83 10.80
N LEU A 248 10.38 -8.88 9.86
CA LEU A 248 9.29 -7.99 9.43
C LEU A 248 9.06 -8.09 7.92
N LEU A 249 7.83 -7.88 7.47
CA LEU A 249 7.46 -8.00 6.06
C LEU A 249 7.23 -6.60 5.43
N PRO A 250 7.95 -6.23 4.36
CA PRO A 250 7.71 -4.98 3.65
C PRO A 250 6.26 -4.81 3.18
N MET A 251 5.74 -3.57 3.23
CA MET A 251 4.33 -3.32 2.94
C MET A 251 3.92 -3.61 1.48
N SER A 252 4.86 -3.59 0.52
CA SER A 252 4.61 -4.08 -0.85
C SER A 252 4.21 -5.56 -0.88
N LEU A 253 4.87 -6.38 -0.08
CA LEU A 253 4.64 -7.82 -0.01
C LEU A 253 3.36 -8.17 0.74
N VAL A 254 3.01 -7.41 1.78
CA VAL A 254 1.69 -7.54 2.44
C VAL A 254 0.55 -7.32 1.44
N ARG A 255 0.69 -6.35 0.53
CA ARG A 255 -0.32 -6.06 -0.51
C ARG A 255 -0.36 -7.14 -1.59
N ARG A 256 0.81 -7.68 -1.97
CA ARG A 256 0.90 -8.84 -2.87
C ARG A 256 0.22 -10.07 -2.24
N GLN A 257 0.48 -10.33 -0.96
CA GLN A 257 -0.14 -11.42 -0.21
C GLN A 257 -1.66 -11.27 -0.13
N PHE A 258 -2.18 -10.04 0.04
CA PHE A 258 -3.64 -9.80 -0.05
C PHE A 258 -4.20 -10.24 -1.41
N LEU A 259 -3.54 -9.86 -2.52
CA LEU A 259 -4.00 -10.19 -3.88
C LEU A 259 -3.83 -11.66 -4.27
N HIS A 260 -3.01 -12.43 -3.55
CA HIS A 260 -2.92 -13.89 -3.71
C HIS A 260 -4.17 -14.63 -3.22
N ASN A 261 -5.06 -13.98 -2.46
CA ASN A 261 -6.21 -14.65 -1.88
C ASN A 261 -7.43 -14.64 -2.82
N THR A 262 -8.17 -15.73 -2.82
CA THR A 262 -9.50 -15.82 -3.47
C THR A 262 -10.65 -15.52 -2.51
N ASN A 263 -10.39 -15.50 -1.20
CA ASN A 263 -11.35 -15.22 -0.15
C ASN A 263 -10.99 -13.93 0.59
N PHE A 264 -11.94 -13.00 0.69
CA PHE A 264 -11.71 -11.68 1.30
C PHE A 264 -11.33 -11.76 2.77
N ALA A 265 -11.93 -12.67 3.56
CA ALA A 265 -11.60 -12.84 4.97
C ALA A 265 -10.17 -13.36 5.17
N ASN A 266 -9.73 -14.33 4.36
CA ASN A 266 -8.34 -14.81 4.41
C ASN A 266 -7.34 -13.70 4.03
N ALA A 267 -7.68 -12.89 3.04
CA ALA A 267 -6.89 -11.73 2.66
C ALA A 267 -6.73 -10.73 3.84
N LEU A 268 -7.81 -10.48 4.59
CA LEU A 268 -7.78 -9.64 5.79
C LEU A 268 -6.99 -10.26 6.95
N ILE A 269 -7.01 -11.59 7.11
CA ILE A 269 -6.19 -12.31 8.11
C ILE A 269 -4.70 -12.08 7.82
N ASN A 270 -4.28 -12.17 6.54
CA ASN A 270 -2.90 -11.89 6.15
C ASN A 270 -2.51 -10.46 6.48
N VAL A 271 -3.34 -9.48 6.10
CA VAL A 271 -3.09 -8.08 6.43
C VAL A 271 -3.06 -7.86 7.94
N LYS A 272 -3.92 -8.49 8.75
CA LYS A 272 -3.93 -8.30 10.22
C LYS A 272 -2.72 -8.89 10.93
N ASN A 273 -2.16 -9.98 10.40
CA ASN A 273 -1.11 -10.76 11.07
C ASN A 273 0.29 -10.55 10.49
N ALA A 274 0.43 -9.87 9.35
CA ALA A 274 1.75 -9.52 8.81
C ALA A 274 2.57 -8.72 9.85
N PRO A 275 3.83 -9.09 10.13
CA PRO A 275 4.68 -8.30 10.99
C PRO A 275 5.12 -7.02 10.27
N ARG A 276 5.08 -5.88 10.96
CA ARG A 276 5.38 -4.57 10.37
C ARG A 276 5.90 -3.59 11.42
N HIS A 277 6.59 -2.55 10.98
CA HIS A 277 7.13 -1.49 11.85
C HIS A 277 6.65 -0.08 11.46
N LEU A 278 5.80 0.01 10.44
CA LEU A 278 5.31 1.28 9.91
C LEU A 278 3.80 1.28 9.69
N SER A 279 3.25 2.48 9.77
CA SER A 279 1.86 2.77 9.49
C SER A 279 1.59 2.86 7.99
N ASN A 280 0.42 2.38 7.54
CA ASN A 280 -0.07 2.60 6.19
C ASN A 280 -1.61 2.63 6.14
N LYS A 281 -2.20 3.05 5.02
CA LYS A 281 -3.63 2.95 4.77
C LYS A 281 -3.88 2.04 3.58
N LEU A 282 -4.81 1.10 3.73
CA LEU A 282 -5.31 0.28 2.65
C LEU A 282 -6.81 0.51 2.50
N ILE A 283 -7.28 0.84 1.31
CA ILE A 283 -8.70 0.68 0.97
C ILE A 283 -8.80 -0.63 0.21
N VAL A 284 -9.59 -1.55 0.75
CA VAL A 284 -9.77 -2.90 0.21
C VAL A 284 -11.23 -3.15 -0.09
N GLY A 285 -11.50 -4.01 -1.07
CA GLY A 285 -12.85 -4.39 -1.43
C GLY A 285 -12.95 -5.78 -2.04
N THR A 286 -14.18 -6.26 -2.14
CA THR A 286 -14.56 -7.50 -2.84
C THR A 286 -15.74 -7.24 -3.77
N ALA A 287 -15.82 -8.01 -4.86
CA ALA A 287 -16.95 -8.07 -5.77
C ALA A 287 -18.28 -8.47 -5.08
N ASP A 288 -18.22 -9.01 -3.86
CA ASP A 288 -19.39 -9.33 -3.02
C ASP A 288 -20.03 -8.09 -2.36
N ASN A 289 -19.90 -6.92 -2.99
CA ASN A 289 -20.42 -5.65 -2.52
C ASN A 289 -19.95 -5.23 -1.12
N PHE A 290 -18.63 -5.26 -0.89
CA PHE A 290 -18.05 -4.78 0.37
C PHE A 290 -16.75 -4.00 0.15
N VAL A 291 -16.62 -2.87 0.83
CA VAL A 291 -15.40 -2.04 0.85
C VAL A 291 -15.11 -1.56 2.27
N MET A 292 -13.83 -1.43 2.62
CA MET A 292 -13.41 -0.89 3.91
C MET A 292 -12.05 -0.20 3.84
N SER A 293 -11.81 0.70 4.78
CA SER A 293 -10.51 1.34 5.02
C SER A 293 -9.82 0.67 6.20
N LEU A 294 -8.55 0.34 6.05
CA LEU A 294 -7.66 -0.18 7.09
C LEU A 294 -6.59 0.88 7.33
N GLU A 295 -6.65 1.59 8.47
CA GLU A 295 -5.55 2.44 8.92
C GLU A 295 -4.65 1.58 9.82
N VAL A 296 -3.59 1.07 9.23
CA VAL A 296 -2.65 0.12 9.82
C VAL A 296 -1.58 0.88 10.58
N THR A 297 -1.25 0.42 11.78
CA THR A 297 -0.08 0.81 12.56
C THR A 297 0.78 -0.43 12.88
N PRO A 298 1.95 -0.29 13.50
CA PRO A 298 2.78 -1.46 13.82
C PRO A 298 2.09 -2.53 14.68
N SER A 299 1.21 -2.13 15.62
CA SER A 299 0.56 -3.08 16.53
C SER A 299 -0.88 -3.42 16.18
N THR A 300 -1.59 -2.53 15.47
CA THR A 300 -3.04 -2.66 15.28
C THR A 300 -3.52 -2.18 13.92
N ILE A 301 -4.79 -2.45 13.62
CA ILE A 301 -5.49 -1.92 12.45
C ILE A 301 -6.76 -1.23 12.94
N HIS A 302 -6.89 0.04 12.58
CA HIS A 302 -8.07 0.84 12.83
C HIS A 302 -9.00 0.75 11.61
N LEU A 303 -10.19 0.20 11.83
CA LEU A 303 -11.14 -0.08 10.76
C LEU A 303 -12.01 1.14 10.47
N GLY A 304 -12.22 1.42 9.19
CA GLY A 304 -13.14 2.42 8.68
C GLY A 304 -14.13 1.79 7.69
N TYR A 305 -15.39 2.17 7.81
CA TYR A 305 -16.49 1.71 6.96
C TYR A 305 -17.18 2.91 6.31
N PRO A 306 -17.98 2.71 5.26
CA PRO A 306 -18.90 3.74 4.80
C PRO A 306 -19.75 4.25 5.98
N SER A 307 -19.96 5.56 6.06
CA SER A 307 -20.59 6.22 7.21
C SER A 307 -21.44 7.41 6.75
N ASN A 308 -22.29 7.94 7.62
CA ASN A 308 -23.15 9.10 7.30
C ASN A 308 -24.08 8.90 6.09
N GLY A 309 -24.49 7.65 5.82
CA GLY A 309 -25.29 7.29 4.65
C GLY A 309 -24.49 7.24 3.34
N ASP A 310 -23.18 7.46 3.38
CA ASP A 310 -22.30 7.27 2.23
C ASP A 310 -22.22 5.76 1.92
N ASN A 311 -22.34 5.37 0.64
CA ASN A 311 -22.09 4.00 0.17
C ASN A 311 -20.66 3.84 -0.38
N PHE A 312 -19.74 4.66 0.14
CA PHE A 312 -18.35 4.71 -0.29
C PHE A 312 -17.43 5.04 0.88
N VAL A 313 -16.14 4.74 0.71
CA VAL A 313 -15.05 5.19 1.58
C VAL A 313 -14.06 5.99 0.77
N VAL A 314 -13.52 7.07 1.35
CA VAL A 314 -12.43 7.86 0.74
C VAL A 314 -11.35 8.12 1.78
N GLY A 315 -10.10 8.02 1.37
CA GLY A 315 -8.95 8.28 2.23
C GLY A 315 -7.85 9.02 1.49
N SER A 316 -7.06 9.77 2.26
CA SER A 316 -5.80 10.39 1.85
C SER A 316 -4.67 9.86 2.73
N ASN A 317 -3.82 10.72 3.30
CA ASN A 317 -2.58 10.33 3.97
C ASN A 317 -2.52 10.67 5.47
N HIS A 318 -3.67 10.97 6.08
CA HIS A 318 -3.79 11.18 7.53
C HIS A 318 -4.77 10.16 8.13
N PHE A 319 -4.63 9.93 9.43
CA PHE A 319 -5.55 9.10 10.20
C PHE A 319 -6.87 9.82 10.43
N THR A 320 -7.96 9.09 10.23
CA THR A 320 -9.34 9.62 10.31
C THR A 320 -10.21 8.81 11.25
N SER A 321 -9.79 7.60 11.62
CA SER A 321 -10.58 6.73 12.47
C SER A 321 -10.65 7.24 13.91
N ASN A 322 -11.85 7.21 14.49
CA ASN A 322 -12.06 7.53 15.90
C ASN A 322 -11.22 6.64 16.82
N SER A 323 -10.99 5.38 16.44
CA SER A 323 -10.18 4.46 17.24
C SER A 323 -8.68 4.80 17.25
N PHE A 324 -8.14 5.39 16.17
CA PHE A 324 -6.78 5.93 16.20
C PHE A 324 -6.71 7.20 17.04
N GLN A 325 -7.69 8.11 16.89
CA GLN A 325 -7.77 9.34 17.68
C GLN A 325 -7.91 9.09 19.19
N ALA A 326 -8.53 7.97 19.58
CA ALA A 326 -8.64 7.53 20.96
C ALA A 326 -7.39 6.75 21.46
N SER A 327 -6.42 6.50 20.60
CA SER A 327 -5.17 5.84 20.96
C SER A 327 -4.18 6.80 21.63
N GLN A 328 -3.07 6.26 22.15
CA GLN A 328 -1.97 7.07 22.69
C GLN A 328 -1.01 7.60 21.60
N TRP A 329 -1.21 7.19 20.35
CA TRP A 329 -0.34 7.55 19.23
C TRP A 329 -0.88 8.78 18.51
N ASN A 330 0.03 9.57 17.94
CA ASN A 330 -0.29 10.77 17.19
C ASN A 330 0.03 10.54 15.72
N ASP A 331 -0.77 11.15 14.84
CA ASP A 331 -0.46 11.26 13.42
C ASP A 331 0.79 12.14 13.24
N ARG A 332 1.78 11.66 12.50
CA ARG A 332 3.01 12.40 12.16
C ARG A 332 2.95 13.00 10.76
N TYR A 333 1.89 12.75 9.99
CA TYR A 333 1.72 13.36 8.70
C TYR A 333 1.53 14.89 8.88
N PRO A 334 2.30 15.74 8.19
CA PRO A 334 2.36 17.19 8.45
C PRO A 334 1.14 17.98 7.93
N GLY A 335 0.01 17.31 7.66
CA GLY A 335 -1.22 17.92 7.16
C GLY A 335 -1.19 18.33 5.69
N GLY A 336 -1.54 19.59 5.40
CA GLY A 336 -1.58 20.12 4.04
C GLY A 336 -2.69 19.52 3.17
N SER A 337 -2.36 19.14 1.93
CA SER A 337 -3.33 18.63 0.95
C SER A 337 -4.10 17.41 1.46
N SER A 338 -3.43 16.58 2.28
CA SER A 338 -4.01 15.39 2.87
C SER A 338 -5.31 15.69 3.63
N TRP A 339 -5.41 16.81 4.34
CA TRP A 339 -6.59 17.14 5.16
C TRP A 339 -7.85 17.42 4.35
N PHE A 340 -7.73 17.86 3.09
CA PHE A 340 -8.90 18.19 2.27
C PHE A 340 -9.12 17.26 1.08
N ARG A 341 -8.10 16.57 0.54
CA ARG A 341 -8.27 15.78 -0.70
C ARG A 341 -9.38 14.72 -0.62
N ALA A 342 -9.41 13.95 0.47
CA ALA A 342 -10.47 12.96 0.70
C ALA A 342 -11.85 13.62 0.85
N VAL A 343 -11.92 14.75 1.57
CA VAL A 343 -13.14 15.55 1.73
C VAL A 343 -13.63 16.08 0.39
N ARG A 344 -12.73 16.55 -0.47
CA ARG A 344 -13.04 17.08 -1.81
C ARG A 344 -13.63 16.03 -2.72
N VAL A 345 -13.02 14.85 -2.79
CA VAL A 345 -13.61 13.72 -3.53
C VAL A 345 -14.98 13.38 -2.95
N ALA A 346 -15.12 13.23 -1.63
CA ALA A 346 -16.41 12.93 -1.02
C ALA A 346 -17.48 14.00 -1.29
N GLN A 347 -17.14 15.30 -1.29
CA GLN A 347 -18.07 16.40 -1.63
C GLN A 347 -18.57 16.32 -3.07
N ARG A 348 -17.74 15.88 -4.02
CA ARG A 348 -18.12 15.69 -5.43
C ARG A 348 -18.98 14.45 -5.64
N ILE A 349 -18.71 13.39 -4.87
CA ILE A 349 -19.38 12.09 -5.01
C ILE A 349 -20.72 12.03 -4.27
N ARG A 350 -20.81 12.58 -3.06
CA ARG A 350 -21.98 12.45 -2.19
C ARG A 350 -23.32 12.85 -2.83
N PRO A 351 -23.42 13.90 -3.66
CA PRO A 351 -24.66 14.22 -4.38
C PRO A 351 -25.15 13.10 -5.32
N LEU A 352 -24.26 12.22 -5.77
CA LEU A 352 -24.52 11.11 -6.70
C LEU A 352 -24.63 9.75 -5.97
N ASN A 353 -24.56 9.73 -4.64
CA ASN A 353 -24.52 8.54 -3.80
C ASN A 353 -25.90 7.87 -3.63
N ASN A 354 -26.62 7.65 -4.74
CA ASN A 354 -27.92 6.99 -4.80
C ASN A 354 -28.10 6.32 -6.17
N GLN A 355 -27.16 5.44 -6.55
CA GLN A 355 -27.14 4.79 -7.87
C GLN A 355 -27.06 5.75 -9.06
N GLU A 356 -26.46 6.94 -8.90
CA GLU A 356 -26.24 7.89 -9.98
C GLU A 356 -24.76 8.03 -10.37
N LEU A 357 -23.85 7.43 -9.59
CA LEU A 357 -22.42 7.56 -9.83
C LEU A 357 -21.98 6.72 -11.04
N THR A 358 -21.20 7.33 -11.93
CA THR A 358 -20.58 6.66 -13.08
C THR A 358 -19.06 6.67 -12.94
N GLU A 359 -18.36 5.79 -13.67
CA GLU A 359 -16.90 5.76 -13.69
C GLU A 359 -16.28 7.08 -14.17
N ALA A 360 -16.94 7.74 -15.12
CA ALA A 360 -16.55 9.07 -15.58
C ALA A 360 -16.68 10.12 -14.45
N LYS A 361 -17.74 10.04 -13.64
CA LYS A 361 -17.93 10.94 -12.48
C LYS A 361 -16.98 10.65 -11.32
N ILE A 362 -16.58 9.39 -11.12
CA ILE A 362 -15.45 9.05 -10.24
C ILE A 362 -14.19 9.76 -10.74
N THR A 363 -13.87 9.60 -12.03
CA THR A 363 -12.68 10.24 -12.62
C THR A 363 -12.71 11.76 -12.48
N GLU A 364 -13.85 12.39 -12.78
CA GLU A 364 -14.05 13.84 -12.62
C GLU A 364 -13.79 14.30 -11.18
N ALA A 365 -14.22 13.55 -10.17
CA ALA A 365 -13.94 13.86 -8.77
C ALA A 365 -12.45 13.78 -8.43
N PHE A 366 -11.71 12.87 -9.08
CA PHE A 366 -10.26 12.73 -8.94
C PHE A 366 -9.46 13.74 -9.79
N CYS A 367 -10.12 14.52 -10.64
CA CYS A 367 -9.57 15.65 -11.39
C CYS A 367 -9.68 16.99 -10.63
N ASP A 368 -10.11 17.01 -9.35
CA ASP A 368 -10.29 18.27 -8.61
C ASP A 368 -8.96 18.98 -8.33
N HIS A 369 -8.91 20.28 -8.66
CA HIS A 369 -7.72 21.13 -8.57
C HIS A 369 -7.75 22.11 -7.39
N LEU A 370 -8.54 21.87 -6.33
CA LEU A 370 -8.48 22.73 -5.16
C LEU A 370 -7.04 22.74 -4.60
N SER A 371 -6.44 23.92 -4.51
CA SER A 371 -5.06 24.15 -4.06
C SER A 371 -3.96 23.61 -4.99
N LEU A 372 -4.18 23.64 -6.31
CA LEU A 372 -3.14 23.40 -7.33
C LEU A 372 -1.82 24.13 -6.95
N PRO A 373 -0.64 23.48 -7.00
CA PRO A 373 -0.38 22.14 -7.55
C PRO A 373 -0.71 20.98 -6.60
N SER A 374 -0.77 21.23 -5.28
CA SER A 374 -1.03 20.25 -4.22
C SER A 374 -2.51 19.95 -4.04
N SER A 375 -3.13 19.31 -5.04
CA SER A 375 -4.56 19.03 -5.11
C SER A 375 -4.88 17.53 -5.24
N VAL A 376 -6.16 17.15 -5.38
CA VAL A 376 -6.50 15.73 -5.61
C VAL A 376 -5.81 15.23 -6.88
N CYS A 377 -5.83 16.04 -7.93
CA CYS A 377 -5.08 15.85 -9.16
C CYS A 377 -3.73 16.58 -9.07
N GLN A 378 -2.68 15.93 -8.58
CA GLN A 378 -1.39 16.55 -8.32
C GLN A 378 -0.65 16.87 -9.64
N HIS A 379 -0.29 18.14 -9.85
CA HIS A 379 0.49 18.57 -11.03
C HIS A 379 1.96 18.82 -10.70
N MET A 380 2.81 18.61 -11.70
CA MET A 380 4.27 18.66 -11.62
C MET A 380 4.80 20.06 -11.36
N GLU A 381 4.84 20.46 -10.09
CA GLU A 381 5.48 21.68 -9.59
C GLU A 381 6.24 21.38 -8.29
N ASP A 382 7.16 22.28 -7.93
CA ASP A 382 7.89 22.19 -6.67
C ASP A 382 6.96 22.46 -5.49
N CYS A 383 6.71 21.42 -4.67
CA CYS A 383 5.84 21.49 -3.50
C CYS A 383 6.60 21.77 -2.19
N THR A 384 7.83 22.29 -2.27
CA THR A 384 8.63 22.61 -1.08
C THR A 384 7.97 23.69 -0.22
N VAL A 385 7.64 23.38 1.03
CA VAL A 385 7.23 24.40 2.02
C VAL A 385 8.47 24.94 2.73
N LYS A 386 8.56 26.27 2.81
CA LYS A 386 9.67 27.00 3.41
C LYS A 386 9.47 27.15 4.92
N ASN A 387 10.58 27.29 5.66
CA ASN A 387 10.60 27.61 7.10
C ASN A 387 9.95 26.57 8.03
N VAL A 388 9.92 25.30 7.60
CA VAL A 388 9.50 24.18 8.44
C VAL A 388 10.69 23.20 8.49
N PRO A 389 11.52 23.24 9.56
CA PRO A 389 12.84 22.59 9.62
C PRO A 389 12.84 21.08 9.37
N ASP A 390 11.72 20.41 9.64
CA ASP A 390 11.52 18.98 9.44
C ASP A 390 10.43 18.67 8.39
N TYR A 391 10.14 19.62 7.49
CA TYR A 391 9.17 19.37 6.43
C TYR A 391 9.72 18.29 5.50
N PRO A 392 9.09 17.11 5.43
CA PRO A 392 9.65 15.95 4.77
C PRO A 392 9.50 16.03 3.24
N TYR A 393 9.44 17.23 2.66
CA TYR A 393 9.04 17.41 1.28
C TYR A 393 9.88 18.46 0.59
N LYS A 394 10.67 18.03 -0.40
CA LYS A 394 11.33 18.93 -1.33
C LYS A 394 11.25 18.39 -2.75
N GLY A 395 11.04 19.29 -3.70
CA GLY A 395 11.09 19.01 -5.13
C GLY A 395 9.73 18.73 -5.78
N ALA A 396 9.80 18.41 -7.07
CA ALA A 396 8.63 18.27 -7.92
C ALA A 396 7.87 16.96 -7.67
N GLN A 397 6.55 17.06 -7.58
CA GLN A 397 5.64 15.92 -7.38
C GLN A 397 4.51 15.93 -8.39
N THR A 398 4.00 14.76 -8.75
CA THR A 398 2.86 14.65 -9.67
C THR A 398 2.04 13.41 -9.36
N THR A 399 0.76 13.40 -9.75
CA THR A 399 0.00 12.17 -9.89
C THR A 399 0.67 11.34 -10.97
N LEU A 400 1.34 10.27 -10.56
CA LEU A 400 2.03 9.32 -11.43
C LEU A 400 1.04 8.46 -12.20
N ALA A 401 -0.05 8.06 -11.54
CA ALA A 401 -1.09 7.24 -12.14
C ALA A 401 -2.45 7.50 -11.50
N HIS A 402 -3.48 7.52 -12.33
CA HIS A 402 -4.86 7.29 -11.89
C HIS A 402 -5.30 5.90 -12.30
N VAL A 403 -5.87 5.14 -11.37
CA VAL A 403 -6.37 3.79 -11.62
C VAL A 403 -7.78 3.63 -11.08
N ARG A 404 -8.60 2.87 -11.83
CA ARG A 404 -9.88 2.34 -11.37
C ARG A 404 -9.86 0.83 -11.55
N TYR A 405 -10.24 0.11 -10.51
CA TYR A 405 -10.37 -1.34 -10.49
C TYR A 405 -11.85 -1.68 -10.30
N ASN A 406 -12.50 -2.17 -11.35
CA ASN A 406 -13.88 -2.64 -11.31
C ASN A 406 -13.87 -4.11 -10.87
N LEU A 407 -14.18 -4.33 -9.59
CA LEU A 407 -14.14 -5.64 -8.97
C LEU A 407 -15.28 -6.54 -9.44
N THR A 408 -16.39 -5.97 -9.94
CA THR A 408 -17.51 -6.74 -10.50
C THR A 408 -17.14 -7.30 -11.87
N LYS A 409 -16.63 -6.46 -12.77
CA LYS A 409 -16.34 -6.84 -14.16
C LYS A 409 -14.95 -7.42 -14.35
N ARG A 410 -14.09 -7.34 -13.34
CA ARG A 410 -12.67 -7.72 -13.38
C ARG A 410 -11.94 -6.94 -14.47
N THR A 411 -12.26 -5.65 -14.57
CA THR A 411 -11.63 -4.72 -15.49
C THR A 411 -10.89 -3.64 -14.73
N THR A 412 -9.93 -3.00 -15.39
CA THR A 412 -9.27 -1.82 -14.87
C THR A 412 -9.14 -0.78 -15.96
N SER A 413 -9.29 0.49 -15.57
CA SER A 413 -8.90 1.63 -16.38
C SER A 413 -7.70 2.31 -15.73
N VAL A 414 -6.63 2.53 -16.49
CA VAL A 414 -5.37 3.08 -16.01
C VAL A 414 -4.96 4.27 -16.86
N CYS A 415 -4.44 5.30 -16.20
CA CYS A 415 -3.97 6.53 -16.81
C CYS A 415 -2.60 6.87 -16.22
N LYS A 416 -1.60 7.08 -17.08
CA LYS A 416 -0.31 7.63 -16.69
C LYS A 416 -0.41 9.14 -16.54
N GLY A 417 0.07 9.65 -15.41
CA GLY A 417 0.04 11.08 -15.11
C GLY A 417 -1.29 11.55 -14.49
N PRO A 418 -1.47 12.87 -14.37
CA PRO A 418 -2.69 13.48 -13.86
C PRO A 418 -3.92 13.14 -14.74
N PRO A 419 -5.02 12.62 -14.17
CA PRO A 419 -6.18 12.14 -14.94
C PRO A 419 -6.91 13.23 -15.74
N CYS A 420 -6.70 14.51 -15.46
CA CYS A 420 -7.30 15.60 -16.22
C CYS A 420 -6.62 15.86 -17.58
N MET A 421 -5.44 15.29 -17.82
CA MET A 421 -4.66 15.47 -19.06
C MET A 421 -4.16 14.15 -19.66
N GLY A 422 -4.34 13.03 -18.97
CA GLY A 422 -3.79 11.74 -19.39
C GLY A 422 -4.73 10.92 -20.27
N GLU A 423 -4.16 9.91 -20.91
CA GLU A 423 -4.88 8.93 -21.72
C GLU A 423 -5.23 7.71 -20.87
N PHE A 424 -6.46 7.21 -21.02
CA PHE A 424 -6.92 6.01 -20.33
C PHE A 424 -6.79 4.78 -21.22
N MET A 425 -6.23 3.72 -20.66
CA MET A 425 -6.27 2.37 -21.23
C MET A 425 -7.10 1.46 -20.37
N GLU A 426 -7.69 0.43 -20.98
CA GLU A 426 -8.45 -0.59 -20.26
C GLU A 426 -7.87 -1.98 -20.44
N TYR A 427 -7.95 -2.76 -19.36
CA TYR A 427 -7.53 -4.15 -19.32
C TYR A 427 -8.57 -4.98 -18.57
N SER A 428 -8.56 -6.29 -18.79
CA SER A 428 -9.47 -7.21 -18.12
C SER A 428 -8.78 -8.50 -17.71
N LEU A 429 -9.23 -9.07 -16.60
CA LEU A 429 -8.87 -10.41 -16.16
C LEU A 429 -10.06 -11.35 -16.37
N PRO A 430 -9.81 -12.66 -16.54
CA PRO A 430 -10.89 -13.65 -16.48
C PRO A 430 -11.59 -13.60 -15.12
N ILE A 431 -12.90 -13.84 -15.09
CA ILE A 431 -13.65 -13.95 -13.83
C ILE A 431 -13.48 -15.38 -13.29
N THR A 432 -12.88 -15.52 -12.12
CA THR A 432 -12.77 -16.80 -11.41
C THR A 432 -13.74 -16.79 -10.22
N SER A 433 -14.92 -17.38 -10.41
CA SER A 433 -15.93 -17.50 -9.36
C SER A 433 -15.54 -18.58 -8.34
N SER A 434 -15.48 -18.22 -7.05
CA SER A 434 -15.41 -19.20 -5.95
C SER A 434 -16.74 -19.96 -5.79
N LEU A 435 -17.86 -19.34 -6.20
CA LEU A 435 -19.19 -19.95 -6.19
C LEU A 435 -19.36 -21.04 -7.27
N GLY A 436 -18.55 -21.03 -8.33
CA GLY A 436 -18.61 -22.04 -9.39
C GLY A 436 -18.10 -23.42 -8.98
N LYS A 437 -17.33 -23.52 -7.88
CA LYS A 437 -16.90 -24.81 -7.30
C LYS A 437 -17.94 -25.40 -6.32
N HIS A 438 -18.97 -24.64 -5.96
CA HIS A 438 -20.17 -25.18 -5.33
C HIS A 438 -21.16 -25.61 -6.42
N GLU A 439 -20.79 -26.65 -7.18
CA GLU A 439 -21.82 -27.42 -7.87
C GLU A 439 -22.86 -27.83 -6.84
N HIS A 440 -24.14 -27.58 -7.17
CA HIS A 440 -25.29 -27.99 -6.40
C HIS A 440 -25.14 -29.45 -5.95
N ARG A 441 -24.69 -29.67 -4.70
CA ARG A 441 -25.15 -30.82 -3.96
C ARG A 441 -26.57 -30.47 -3.57
N ASP A 442 -27.54 -30.99 -4.30
CA ASP A 442 -28.93 -31.08 -3.88
C ASP A 442 -28.99 -31.88 -2.57
N ILE A 443 -28.69 -31.20 -1.46
CA ILE A 443 -29.08 -31.66 -0.14
C ILE A 443 -30.46 -31.03 0.06
N GLY A 444 -31.46 -31.68 -0.52
CA GLY A 444 -32.85 -31.28 -0.46
C GLY A 444 -33.31 -31.14 0.99
N VAL A 445 -33.27 -29.91 1.49
CA VAL A 445 -34.07 -29.46 2.62
C VAL A 445 -34.39 -27.99 2.38
N SER A 446 -35.61 -27.75 1.91
CA SER A 446 -36.16 -26.42 1.80
C SER A 446 -36.53 -25.90 3.21
N TYR A 447 -36.23 -24.64 3.48
CA TYR A 447 -36.65 -23.93 4.70
C TYR A 447 -37.44 -22.69 4.29
N THR A 448 -38.40 -22.25 5.10
CA THR A 448 -39.10 -20.97 4.91
C THR A 448 -38.98 -20.12 6.16
N LEU A 449 -38.72 -18.82 5.97
CA LEU A 449 -38.73 -17.82 7.01
C LEU A 449 -40.16 -17.34 7.23
N VAL A 450 -40.74 -17.64 8.40
CA VAL A 450 -42.02 -17.06 8.83
C VAL A 450 -41.76 -16.29 10.12
N ASN A 451 -42.03 -14.98 10.10
CA ASN A 451 -41.80 -14.06 11.22
C ASN A 451 -40.36 -14.10 11.79
N GLY A 452 -39.36 -14.15 10.91
CA GLY A 452 -37.95 -14.04 11.30
C GLY A 452 -37.35 -15.27 11.98
N LYS A 453 -38.02 -16.43 11.99
CA LYS A 453 -37.47 -17.71 12.46
C LYS A 453 -37.40 -18.74 11.34
N LEU A 454 -36.25 -19.43 11.25
CA LEU A 454 -36.03 -20.53 10.31
C LEU A 454 -36.96 -21.71 10.68
N LYS A 455 -37.86 -22.07 9.76
CA LYS A 455 -38.62 -23.33 9.81
C LYS A 455 -38.21 -24.22 8.65
N LYS A 456 -37.97 -25.50 8.94
CA LYS A 456 -37.82 -26.54 7.93
C LYS A 456 -39.18 -26.73 7.24
N LEU A 457 -39.21 -26.72 5.90
CA LEU A 457 -40.41 -27.06 5.14
C LEU A 457 -40.75 -28.54 5.29
#